data_AF-H0QW47-F1
#
_entry.id   AF-H0QW47-F1
#
_cell.length_a   1.000
_cell.length_b   1.000
_cell.length_c   1.000
_cell.angle_alpha   90.00
_cell.angle_beta   90.00
_cell.angle_gamma   90.00
#
_symmetry.space_group_name_H-M   'P 1'
#
loop_
_entity.id
_entity.type
_entity.pdbx_description
1 polymer ?
#
loop_
_entity_poly.entity_id
_entity_poly.type
_entity_poly.pdbx_seq_one_letter_code
_entity_poly.pdbx_strand_id
1 'polypeptide(L)'
;MSDDIGGTDYDIDDDDQLQPEDTLVDDGIDDVLDEGYSPPEREPWAARNGRLDGPENLDQRLAEEQPDVTEFDAVEPLEGASGARAGRLVAPDEGTGEDTESELLASDVGIDGAAASAEEAAVHYVDEGDE
;
A
#
# COMPACT_ATOMS: atom_id res chain seq x y z
N MET A 1 -33.83 -57.70 9.70
CA MET A 1 -32.63 -57.08 9.12
C MET A 1 -32.85 -55.60 9.29
N SER A 2 -32.30 -55.04 10.37
CA SER A 2 -32.27 -53.60 10.58
C SER A 2 -30.91 -53.15 10.10
N ASP A 3 -30.89 -52.36 9.03
CA ASP A 3 -29.68 -51.70 8.55
C ASP A 3 -29.26 -50.66 9.61
N ASP A 4 -28.11 -50.92 10.22
CA ASP A 4 -27.37 -50.02 11.08
C ASP A 4 -26.72 -48.98 10.16
N ILE A 5 -27.37 -47.82 10.04
CA ILE A 5 -26.78 -46.66 9.36
C ILE A 5 -25.69 -46.16 10.29
N GLY A 6 -24.45 -46.61 10.04
CA GLY A 6 -23.25 -46.12 10.71
C GLY A 6 -23.26 -44.60 10.65
N GLY A 7 -23.34 -44.00 11.85
CA GLY A 7 -23.11 -42.58 12.04
C GLY A 7 -21.79 -42.25 11.38
N THR A 8 -21.84 -41.33 10.43
CA THR A 8 -20.67 -40.87 9.73
C THR A 8 -19.72 -40.26 10.74
N ASP A 9 -18.47 -40.71 10.72
CA ASP A 9 -17.28 -40.21 11.42
C ASP A 9 -16.92 -38.80 10.90
N TYR A 10 -17.93 -37.94 10.84
CA TYR A 10 -17.81 -36.51 10.58
C TYR A 10 -18.48 -35.87 11.80
N ASP A 11 -17.88 -36.06 12.98
CA ASP A 11 -18.21 -35.23 14.12
C ASP A 11 -17.79 -33.80 13.73
N ILE A 12 -18.78 -33.00 13.33
CA ILE A 12 -18.61 -31.56 13.13
C ILE A 12 -18.63 -30.93 14.54
N ASP A 13 -17.68 -31.30 15.38
CA ASP A 13 -17.37 -30.50 16.55
C ASP A 13 -16.71 -29.23 16.01
N ASP A 14 -17.36 -28.08 16.23
CA ASP A 14 -16.88 -26.78 15.77
C ASP A 14 -15.53 -26.36 16.37
N ASP A 15 -15.08 -27.09 17.39
CA ASP A 15 -13.78 -26.92 18.04
C ASP A 15 -12.66 -27.76 17.40
N ASP A 16 -12.95 -28.75 16.55
CA ASP A 16 -11.94 -29.59 15.92
C ASP A 16 -11.51 -29.06 14.53
N GLN A 17 -10.22 -29.20 14.22
CA GLN A 17 -9.68 -28.81 12.93
C GLN A 17 -9.84 -29.94 11.92
N LEU A 18 -10.03 -29.60 10.64
CA LEU A 18 -10.15 -30.61 9.58
C LEU A 18 -8.84 -31.37 9.40
N GLN A 19 -8.92 -32.69 9.43
CA GLN A 19 -7.75 -33.54 9.34
C GLN A 19 -7.22 -33.63 7.89
N PRO A 20 -5.97 -34.08 7.67
CA PRO A 20 -5.40 -34.27 6.33
C PRO A 20 -6.25 -35.22 5.45
N GLU A 21 -6.93 -36.18 6.06
CA GLU A 21 -7.85 -37.09 5.36
C GLU A 21 -9.13 -36.41 4.85
N ASP A 22 -9.57 -35.35 5.53
CA ASP A 22 -10.74 -34.55 5.14
C ASP A 22 -10.38 -33.48 4.10
N THR A 23 -9.23 -32.83 4.28
CA THR A 23 -8.76 -31.75 3.40
C THR A 23 -7.99 -32.25 2.18
N LEU A 24 -7.47 -33.48 2.24
CA LEU A 24 -6.50 -34.05 1.28
C LEU A 24 -5.24 -33.20 1.11
N VAL A 25 -4.87 -32.42 2.13
CA VAL A 25 -3.64 -31.63 2.20
C VAL A 25 -2.69 -32.30 3.19
N ASP A 26 -1.47 -32.61 2.73
CA ASP A 26 -0.42 -33.26 3.53
C ASP A 26 0.69 -32.25 3.85
N ASP A 27 0.65 -31.68 5.05
CA ASP A 27 1.66 -30.79 5.60
C ASP A 27 2.79 -31.54 6.32
N GLY A 28 2.81 -32.89 6.28
CA GLY A 28 3.85 -33.73 6.84
C GLY A 28 3.74 -34.04 8.35
N ILE A 29 2.58 -33.75 8.94
CA ILE A 29 2.22 -34.05 10.33
C ILE A 29 0.99 -34.97 10.39
N ASP A 30 0.92 -35.80 11.43
CA ASP A 30 -0.15 -36.80 11.63
C ASP A 30 -1.45 -36.15 12.13
N ASP A 31 -1.32 -35.18 13.05
CA ASP A 31 -2.41 -34.37 13.59
C ASP A 31 -2.11 -32.89 13.34
N VAL A 32 -3.08 -32.14 12.80
CA VAL A 32 -2.95 -30.68 12.57
C VAL A 32 -2.67 -29.94 13.88
N LEU A 33 -3.14 -30.45 15.02
CA LEU A 33 -2.89 -29.87 16.34
C LEU A 33 -1.45 -30.03 16.82
N ASP A 34 -0.64 -30.88 16.17
CA ASP A 34 0.79 -31.02 16.44
C ASP A 34 1.64 -29.92 15.77
N GLU A 35 1.05 -29.11 14.87
CA GLU A 35 1.71 -27.94 14.29
C GLU A 35 2.06 -26.93 15.40
N GLY A 36 3.35 -26.71 15.61
CA GLY A 36 3.82 -25.69 16.56
C GLY A 36 3.48 -24.28 16.08
N TYR A 37 3.10 -23.39 17.00
CA TYR A 37 2.98 -21.97 16.68
C TYR A 37 4.35 -21.36 16.37
N SER A 38 4.54 -20.81 15.17
CA SER A 38 5.72 -20.01 14.80
C SER A 38 5.47 -18.53 15.11
N PRO A 39 6.05 -17.97 16.20
CA PRO A 39 5.85 -16.56 16.53
C PRO A 39 6.50 -15.66 15.48
N PRO A 40 6.07 -14.38 15.39
CA PRO A 40 6.72 -13.43 14.51
C PRO A 40 8.22 -13.28 14.84
N GLU A 41 9.06 -13.10 13.81
CA GLU A 41 10.51 -12.89 13.94
C GLU A 41 10.87 -11.59 14.68
N ARG A 42 9.89 -10.72 14.92
CA ARG A 42 10.04 -9.45 15.61
C ARG A 42 9.04 -9.36 16.75
N GLU A 43 9.45 -8.70 17.82
CA GLU A 43 8.53 -8.46 18.94
C GLU A 43 7.32 -7.67 18.44
N PRO A 44 6.10 -8.08 18.81
CA PRO A 44 4.91 -7.34 18.47
C PRO A 44 4.98 -5.95 19.11
N TRP A 45 4.48 -4.94 18.40
CA TRP A 45 4.51 -3.53 18.83
C TRP A 45 4.03 -3.33 20.27
N ALA A 46 2.95 -4.05 20.66
CA ALA A 46 2.40 -4.02 22.00
C ALA A 46 3.40 -4.44 23.09
N ALA A 47 4.18 -5.49 22.82
CA ALA A 47 5.22 -5.97 23.73
C ALA A 47 6.39 -4.97 23.82
N ARG A 48 6.84 -4.45 22.67
CA ARG A 48 7.93 -3.47 22.60
C ARG A 48 7.60 -2.16 23.33
N ASN A 49 6.34 -1.72 23.25
CA ASN A 49 5.92 -0.41 23.76
C ASN A 49 5.20 -0.52 25.12
N GLY A 50 5.15 -1.71 25.72
CA GLY A 50 4.48 -1.95 27.01
C GLY A 50 2.99 -1.59 26.99
N ARG A 51 2.37 -1.65 25.80
CA ARG A 51 1.03 -1.15 25.55
C ARG A 51 0.15 -2.30 25.10
N LEU A 52 -0.80 -2.66 25.95
CA LEU A 52 -1.83 -3.67 25.63
C LEU A 52 -3.07 -3.05 24.99
N ASP A 53 -3.16 -1.71 24.99
CA ASP A 53 -4.35 -0.97 24.56
C ASP A 53 -4.25 -0.46 23.13
N GLY A 54 -4.92 -1.19 22.24
CA GLY A 54 -5.26 -0.79 20.87
C GLY A 54 -4.12 -0.91 19.86
N PRO A 55 -4.44 -0.95 18.56
CA PRO A 55 -3.44 -0.96 17.50
C PRO A 55 -2.67 0.36 17.46
N GLU A 56 -1.49 0.30 16.87
CA GLU A 56 -0.66 1.46 16.57
C GLU A 56 -1.40 2.44 15.63
N ASN A 57 -1.19 3.75 15.81
CA ASN A 57 -1.72 4.74 14.87
C ASN A 57 -0.80 4.91 13.65
N LEU A 58 -1.28 5.60 12.61
CA LEU A 58 -0.51 5.76 11.37
C LEU A 58 0.81 6.54 11.60
N ASP A 59 0.77 7.59 12.44
CA ASP A 59 1.95 8.42 12.72
C ASP A 59 3.07 7.62 13.42
N GLN A 60 2.71 6.73 14.34
CA GLN A 60 3.65 5.86 15.02
C GLN A 60 4.27 4.86 14.04
N ARG A 61 3.46 4.22 13.18
CA ARG A 61 3.97 3.32 12.14
C ARG A 61 4.97 4.01 11.22
N LEU A 62 4.67 5.24 10.82
CA LEU A 62 5.53 6.04 9.95
C LEU A 62 6.84 6.43 10.67
N ALA A 63 6.79 6.72 11.96
CA ALA A 63 7.98 7.04 12.75
C ALA A 63 8.92 5.84 12.95
N GLU A 64 8.42 4.61 12.84
CA GLU A 64 9.21 3.37 12.92
C GLU A 64 9.82 2.96 11.57
N GLU A 65 9.36 3.54 10.46
CA GLU A 65 9.87 3.25 9.14
C GLU A 65 11.30 3.79 8.98
N GLN A 66 12.20 2.92 8.49
CA GLN A 66 13.52 3.35 8.05
C GLN A 66 13.46 3.59 6.54
N PRO A 67 13.88 4.77 6.05
CA PRO A 67 13.90 5.04 4.62
C PRO A 67 14.84 4.05 3.91
N ASP A 68 14.38 3.50 2.80
CA ASP A 68 15.23 2.66 1.95
C ASP A 68 16.19 3.57 1.18
N VAL A 69 17.49 3.44 1.45
CA VAL A 69 18.50 4.33 0.85
C VAL A 69 19.04 3.67 -0.40
N THR A 70 18.84 4.32 -1.54
CA THR A 70 19.36 3.89 -2.83
C THR A 70 20.59 4.69 -3.25
N GLU A 71 21.34 4.21 -4.25
CA GLU A 71 22.47 4.95 -4.83
C GLU A 71 22.05 6.29 -5.43
N PHE A 72 20.78 6.43 -5.81
CA PHE A 72 20.20 7.66 -6.36
C PHE A 72 19.86 8.72 -5.29
N ASP A 73 19.73 8.35 -4.02
CA ASP A 73 19.48 9.31 -2.94
C ASP A 73 20.74 10.12 -2.58
N ALA A 74 21.91 9.67 -3.05
CA ALA A 74 23.19 10.34 -2.84
C ALA A 74 23.56 11.33 -3.96
N VAL A 75 22.80 11.37 -5.07
CA VAL A 75 23.06 12.34 -6.13
C VAL A 75 22.39 13.67 -5.77
N GLU A 76 23.20 14.73 -5.73
CA GLU A 76 22.63 16.07 -5.58
C GLU A 76 21.74 16.37 -6.80
N PRO A 77 20.55 16.95 -6.58
CA PRO A 77 19.67 17.32 -7.68
C PRO A 77 20.43 18.21 -8.66
N LEU A 78 20.28 17.91 -9.96
CA LEU A 78 20.92 18.68 -11.03
C LEU A 78 20.54 20.16 -10.90
N GLU A 79 21.51 21.08 -10.94
CA GLU A 79 21.20 22.52 -10.99
C GLU A 79 20.32 22.80 -12.22
N GLY A 80 19.18 23.46 -12.00
CA GLY A 80 18.14 23.68 -13.00
C GLY A 80 16.99 22.67 -12.97
N ALA A 81 17.10 21.57 -12.23
CA ALA A 81 15.95 20.73 -11.85
C ALA A 81 15.16 21.39 -10.71
N SER A 82 14.86 22.68 -10.85
CA SER A 82 13.85 23.34 -10.01
C SER A 82 12.58 22.51 -10.14
N GLY A 83 12.22 21.81 -9.06
CA GLY A 83 11.25 20.71 -9.05
C GLY A 83 9.80 21.09 -9.36
N ALA A 84 9.55 22.26 -9.95
CA ALA A 84 8.24 22.71 -10.36
C ALA A 84 7.95 22.21 -11.78
N ARG A 85 7.52 20.95 -11.86
CA ARG A 85 6.86 20.43 -13.06
C ARG A 85 5.63 21.28 -13.34
N ALA A 86 5.30 21.45 -14.62
CA ALA A 86 4.00 22.01 -14.97
C ALA A 86 2.91 21.01 -14.55
N GLY A 87 1.98 21.44 -13.70
CA GLY A 87 0.83 20.66 -13.27
C GLY A 87 -0.35 20.77 -14.24
N ARG A 88 -1.55 20.49 -13.74
CA ARG A 88 -2.79 20.63 -14.49
C ARG A 88 -3.12 22.11 -14.67
N LEU A 89 -3.20 22.55 -15.92
CA LEU A 89 -3.61 23.91 -16.27
C LEU A 89 -5.13 23.99 -16.38
N VAL A 90 -5.73 24.96 -15.68
CA VAL A 90 -7.17 25.19 -15.63
C VAL A 90 -7.48 26.59 -16.11
N ALA A 91 -8.42 26.71 -17.04
CA ALA A 91 -8.90 28.00 -17.53
C ALA A 91 -9.68 28.76 -16.43
N PRO A 92 -9.82 30.10 -16.52
CA PRO A 92 -10.50 30.90 -15.49
C PRO A 92 -11.94 30.47 -15.18
N ASP A 93 -12.63 29.94 -16.20
CA ASP A 93 -13.99 29.40 -16.17
C ASP A 93 -14.04 27.89 -15.83
N GLU A 94 -12.91 27.33 -15.39
CA GLU A 94 -12.71 25.90 -15.13
C GLU A 94 -12.91 25.02 -16.38
N GLY A 95 -12.81 25.60 -17.58
CA GLY A 95 -13.06 24.92 -18.85
C GLY A 95 -14.56 24.67 -19.08
N THR A 96 -15.43 25.53 -18.54
CA THR A 96 -16.88 25.42 -18.63
C THR A 96 -17.52 26.63 -19.29
N GLY A 97 -18.30 26.39 -20.35
CA GLY A 97 -18.99 27.45 -21.08
C GLY A 97 -18.31 27.80 -22.40
N GLU A 98 -18.51 29.03 -22.85
CA GLU A 98 -17.89 29.56 -24.07
C GLU A 98 -16.62 30.32 -23.67
N ASP A 99 -15.52 30.09 -24.39
CA ASP A 99 -14.26 30.82 -24.20
C ASP A 99 -14.44 32.29 -24.58
N THR A 100 -14.32 33.19 -23.60
CA THR A 100 -14.51 34.63 -23.78
C THR A 100 -13.19 35.39 -23.80
N GLU A 101 -12.12 34.70 -23.44
CA GLU A 101 -10.78 35.17 -23.31
C GLU A 101 -10.18 35.29 -24.71
N SER A 102 -9.60 36.45 -25.00
CA SER A 102 -8.96 36.67 -26.30
C SER A 102 -7.54 36.08 -26.37
N GLU A 103 -7.02 35.61 -25.23
CA GLU A 103 -5.67 35.11 -25.04
C GLU A 103 -5.72 33.71 -24.41
N LEU A 104 -4.69 32.88 -24.64
CA LEU A 104 -4.61 31.54 -24.08
C LEU A 104 -4.12 31.61 -22.62
N LEU A 105 -5.06 31.75 -21.70
CA LEU A 105 -4.81 31.93 -20.27
C LEU A 105 -5.20 30.67 -19.49
N ALA A 106 -4.35 30.24 -18.56
CA ALA A 106 -4.66 29.17 -17.62
C ALA A 106 -3.82 29.32 -16.34
N SER A 107 -4.33 28.80 -15.22
CA SER A 107 -3.61 28.71 -13.95
C SER A 107 -3.25 27.27 -13.66
N ASP A 108 -2.02 27.03 -13.20
CA ASP A 108 -1.60 25.73 -12.69
C ASP A 108 -2.23 25.48 -11.32
N VAL A 109 -3.00 24.38 -11.20
CA VAL A 109 -3.64 23.96 -9.94
C VAL A 109 -2.94 22.77 -9.28
N GLY A 110 -1.73 22.43 -9.73
CA GLY A 110 -0.90 21.35 -9.21
C GLY A 110 -1.03 20.03 -9.95
N ILE A 111 -0.31 19.03 -9.46
CA ILE A 111 -0.20 17.70 -10.09
C ILE A 111 -1.48 16.88 -9.85
N ASP A 112 -2.09 16.38 -10.92
CA ASP A 112 -3.29 15.55 -10.86
C ASP A 112 -2.92 14.06 -10.71
N GLY A 113 -2.38 13.71 -9.53
CA GLY A 113 -2.02 12.34 -9.15
C GLY A 113 -0.54 11.99 -9.36
N ALA A 114 0.03 11.26 -8.39
CA ALA A 114 1.45 10.88 -8.37
C ALA A 114 1.84 9.77 -9.38
N ALA A 115 0.94 9.42 -10.31
CA ALA A 115 1.13 8.37 -11.32
C ALA A 115 1.54 8.94 -12.69
N ALA A 116 2.14 10.14 -12.73
CA ALA A 116 2.64 10.73 -13.95
C ALA A 116 3.68 9.80 -14.61
N SER A 117 3.58 9.66 -15.93
CA SER A 117 4.57 8.92 -16.70
C SER A 117 5.96 9.60 -16.62
N ALA A 118 7.04 8.85 -16.91
CA ALA A 118 8.39 9.42 -16.90
C ALA A 118 8.55 10.61 -17.88
N GLU A 119 7.81 10.61 -18.99
CA GLU A 119 7.84 11.68 -19.99
C GLU A 119 7.09 12.93 -19.52
N GLU A 120 5.92 12.73 -18.91
CA GLU A 120 5.15 13.81 -18.29
C GLU A 120 5.90 14.45 -17.11
N ALA A 121 6.60 13.61 -16.34
CA ALA A 121 7.51 14.01 -15.28
C ALA A 121 8.72 14.86 -15.76
N ALA A 122 9.05 14.84 -17.05
CA ALA A 122 10.14 15.64 -17.61
C ALA A 122 9.72 17.06 -18.01
N VAL A 123 8.42 17.35 -18.10
CA VAL A 123 7.90 18.66 -18.52
C VAL A 123 7.93 19.65 -17.36
N HIS A 124 8.54 20.81 -17.58
CA HIS A 124 8.66 21.91 -16.62
C HIS A 124 8.52 23.26 -17.35
N TYR A 125 8.21 24.31 -16.61
CA TYR A 125 8.30 25.68 -17.13
C TYR A 125 9.70 26.24 -16.90
N VAL A 126 10.18 27.05 -17.83
CA VAL A 126 11.43 27.80 -17.70
C VAL A 126 11.05 29.25 -17.43
N ASP A 127 11.56 29.83 -16.35
CA ASP A 127 11.34 31.25 -16.05
C ASP A 127 12.13 32.10 -17.05
N GLU A 128 11.51 33.16 -17.55
CA GLU A 128 12.13 34.05 -18.54
C GLU A 128 13.31 34.86 -17.96
N GLY A 129 13.54 34.81 -16.64
CA GLY A 129 14.69 35.36 -15.95
C GLY A 129 15.87 34.39 -15.74
N ASP A 130 15.72 33.12 -16.12
CA ASP A 130 16.78 32.10 -16.13
C ASP A 130 17.57 32.18 -17.47
N GLU A 131 18.29 33.30 -17.68
CA GLU A 131 19.23 33.51 -18.78
C GLU A 131 20.61 33.99 -18.27
#